data_AF-A0A811V6D8-F1
#
_entry.id   AF-A0A811V6D8-F1
#
_cell.length_a   1.000
_cell.length_b   1.000
_cell.length_c   1.000
_cell.angle_alpha   90.00
_cell.angle_beta   90.00
_cell.angle_gamma   90.00
#
_symmetry.space_group_name_H-M   'P 1'
#
loop_
_entity.id
_entity.type
_entity.pdbx_description
1 polymer ?
#
loop_
_entity_poly.entity_id
_entity_poly.type
_entity_poly.pdbx_seq_one_letter_code
_entity_poly.pdbx_strand_id
1 'polypeptide(L)'
;MDQQEICTFFRKNVSSHVLITALASHGGADYIKECQIADKNFINCSTQSIQQLFDKLNDGIPGLNSIKSFDPFYLNRIRITQGNSNAINLKVELANVKINGFGHTNVLESIVYPKDYSWKTTFMLPEMKLQGDYSLFGRILLIPLNGHGEVFLEAENMTVIMHSKTRLYEKGGFTFYNVTNCRVDFKIDGLKSYFSNLFNGNKQLEDSTNKFFNDNWRMLADALYTVITQTIEDILLDVLKKIFHYIPANFSLTIYQPQSNYTAVVKARGQRQGGLIELIFVSKIFNIAYLNLLMPKSMLSGLSSTHMPAAAIIYSATVLCNKNQLHRKYAHH
;
A
#
# COMPACT_ATOMS: atom_id res chain seq x y z
N MET A 1 -1.27 30.03 23.03
CA MET A 1 -1.85 28.76 22.56
C MET A 1 -2.73 28.23 23.66
N ASP A 2 -4.03 28.14 23.38
CA ASP A 2 -5.02 27.63 24.33
C ASP A 2 -4.84 26.10 24.52
N GLN A 3 -5.20 25.56 25.68
CA GLN A 3 -5.07 24.14 26.03
C GLN A 3 -5.84 23.24 25.05
N GLN A 4 -6.90 23.78 24.44
CA GLN A 4 -7.65 23.14 23.36
C GLN A 4 -6.83 23.04 22.06
N GLU A 5 -6.05 24.07 21.73
CA GLU A 5 -5.15 24.07 20.57
C GLU A 5 -3.99 23.11 20.77
N ILE A 6 -3.47 23.02 22.00
CA ILE A 6 -2.43 22.08 22.40
C ILE A 6 -2.94 20.64 22.27
N CYS A 7 -4.11 20.30 22.81
CA CYS A 7 -4.70 18.96 22.65
C CYS A 7 -5.03 18.62 21.18
N THR A 8 -5.42 19.60 20.37
CA THR A 8 -5.69 19.41 18.93
C THR A 8 -4.39 19.19 18.15
N PHE A 9 -3.33 19.93 18.49
CA PHE A 9 -1.99 19.77 17.96
C PHE A 9 -1.41 18.39 18.33
N PHE A 10 -1.57 17.94 19.58
CA PHE A 10 -1.18 16.60 20.00
C PHE A 10 -2.03 15.53 19.29
N ARG A 11 -3.37 15.64 19.22
CA ARG A 11 -4.18 14.66 18.44
C ARG A 11 -3.78 14.56 16.97
N LYS A 12 -3.49 15.68 16.30
CA LYS A 12 -3.09 15.70 14.88
C LYS A 12 -1.67 15.20 14.65
N ASN A 13 -0.70 15.52 15.53
CA ASN A 13 0.71 15.18 15.31
C ASN A 13 1.16 13.88 16.00
N VAL A 14 0.52 13.48 17.11
CA VAL A 14 0.82 12.22 17.82
C VAL A 14 0.35 11.02 17.02
N SER A 15 -0.75 11.12 16.26
CA SER A 15 -1.22 9.96 15.48
C SER A 15 -0.24 9.55 14.37
N SER A 16 0.47 10.50 13.75
CA SER A 16 1.50 10.20 12.75
C SER A 16 2.84 9.89 13.40
N HIS A 17 3.28 10.65 14.41
CA HIS A 17 4.57 10.39 15.05
C HIS A 17 4.60 9.11 15.88
N VAL A 18 3.52 8.75 16.58
CA VAL A 18 3.46 7.52 17.39
C VAL A 18 3.45 6.27 16.51
N LEU A 19 2.73 6.30 15.38
CA LEU A 19 2.74 5.20 14.41
C LEU A 19 4.15 5.02 13.81
N ILE A 20 4.81 6.13 13.49
CA ILE A 20 6.18 6.14 12.97
C ILE A 20 7.20 5.66 14.02
N THR A 21 7.07 6.05 15.29
CA THR A 21 7.96 5.55 16.36
C THR A 21 7.66 4.11 16.78
N ALA A 22 6.41 3.64 16.68
CA ALA A 22 6.06 2.24 16.97
C ALA A 22 6.61 1.28 15.89
N LEU A 23 6.64 1.73 14.63
CA LEU A 23 7.33 1.06 13.52
C LEU A 23 8.87 1.13 13.63
N ALA A 24 9.41 2.10 14.38
CA ALA A 24 10.85 2.24 14.59
C ALA A 24 11.38 1.48 15.82
N SER A 25 10.51 1.16 16.79
CA SER A 25 10.88 0.45 18.02
C SER A 25 10.82 -1.07 17.90
N HIS A 26 10.27 -1.58 16.80
CA HIS A 26 10.30 -2.98 16.40
C HIS A 26 11.11 -3.03 15.10
N GLY A 27 12.20 -3.80 15.06
CA GLY A 27 13.03 -3.88 13.86
C GLY A 27 12.22 -4.37 12.66
N GLY A 28 12.02 -3.50 11.68
CA GLY A 28 11.32 -3.82 10.44
C GLY A 28 9.83 -4.11 10.61
N ALA A 29 9.07 -3.99 9.52
CA ALA A 29 7.76 -4.61 9.45
C ALA A 29 7.95 -6.13 9.31
N ASP A 30 7.34 -6.95 10.17
CA ASP A 30 7.44 -8.43 10.12
C ASP A 30 7.00 -9.07 8.76
N TYR A 31 6.40 -8.26 7.89
CA TYR A 31 5.90 -8.61 6.57
C TYR A 31 6.77 -8.11 5.40
N ILE A 32 7.93 -7.49 5.71
CA ILE A 32 8.93 -7.10 4.71
C ILE A 32 10.30 -7.43 5.28
N LYS A 33 11.00 -8.33 4.59
CA LYS A 33 12.38 -8.67 4.90
C LYS A 33 13.32 -7.62 4.33
N GLU A 34 14.25 -7.13 5.15
CA GLU A 34 15.31 -6.24 4.71
C GLU A 34 16.34 -6.99 3.85
N CYS A 35 16.71 -6.42 2.71
CA CYS A 35 17.68 -6.98 1.77
C CYS A 35 18.78 -5.99 1.42
N GLN A 36 20.03 -6.47 1.34
CA GLN A 36 21.18 -5.67 0.96
C GLN A 36 21.46 -5.78 -0.53
N ILE A 37 21.38 -4.67 -1.28
CA ILE A 37 21.56 -4.67 -2.75
C ILE A 37 22.93 -5.22 -3.17
N ALA A 38 23.96 -5.03 -2.34
CA ALA A 38 25.31 -5.50 -2.60
C ALA A 38 25.52 -7.00 -2.30
N ASP A 39 24.54 -7.68 -1.69
CA ASP A 39 24.63 -9.10 -1.38
C ASP A 39 24.53 -9.94 -2.67
N LYS A 40 25.38 -10.97 -2.79
CA LYS A 40 25.34 -11.94 -3.89
C LYS A 40 24.00 -12.66 -3.99
N ASN A 41 23.28 -12.81 -2.88
CA ASN A 41 21.97 -13.46 -2.81
C ASN A 41 20.80 -12.45 -2.78
N PHE A 42 21.03 -11.20 -3.20
CA PHE A 42 20.03 -10.15 -3.15
C PHE A 42 18.71 -10.51 -3.86
N ILE A 43 18.78 -11.09 -5.07
CA ILE A 43 17.59 -11.44 -5.86
C ILE A 43 16.68 -12.38 -5.07
N ASN A 44 17.23 -13.45 -4.48
CA ASN A 44 16.44 -14.38 -3.67
C ASN A 44 15.86 -13.71 -2.42
N CYS A 45 16.64 -12.87 -1.73
CA CYS A 45 16.14 -12.10 -0.60
C CYS A 45 14.96 -11.20 -1.00
N SER A 46 15.13 -10.43 -2.08
CA SER A 46 14.13 -9.50 -2.61
C SER A 46 12.87 -10.22 -3.05
N THR A 47 13.00 -11.34 -3.77
CA THR A 47 11.86 -12.20 -4.17
C THR A 47 11.07 -12.67 -2.94
N GLN A 48 11.75 -13.20 -1.91
CA GLN A 48 11.11 -13.62 -0.66
C GLN A 48 10.45 -12.46 0.08
N SER A 49 11.11 -11.30 0.13
CA SER A 49 10.59 -10.10 0.79
C SER A 49 9.30 -9.61 0.12
N ILE A 50 9.28 -9.57 -1.21
CA ILE A 50 8.08 -9.18 -1.97
C ILE A 50 6.97 -10.23 -1.85
N GLN A 51 7.29 -11.53 -1.77
CA GLN A 51 6.29 -12.56 -1.48
C GLN A 51 5.62 -12.31 -0.12
N GLN A 52 6.39 -12.07 0.94
CA GLN A 52 5.84 -11.75 2.27
C GLN A 52 4.95 -10.49 2.25
N LEU A 53 5.33 -9.49 1.43
CA LEU A 53 4.50 -8.30 1.26
C LEU A 53 3.18 -8.64 0.57
N PHE A 54 3.17 -9.44 -0.50
CA PHE A 54 1.93 -9.92 -1.13
C PHE A 54 1.05 -10.69 -0.12
N ASP A 55 1.63 -11.63 0.61
CA ASP A 55 0.92 -12.43 1.62
C ASP A 55 0.25 -11.51 2.64
N LYS A 56 0.95 -10.48 3.11
CA LYS A 56 0.40 -9.53 4.08
C LYS A 56 -0.67 -8.61 3.49
N LEU A 57 -0.52 -8.19 2.25
CA LEU A 57 -1.49 -7.32 1.57
C LEU A 57 -2.87 -7.98 1.44
N ASN A 58 -2.94 -9.31 1.43
CA ASN A 58 -4.20 -10.06 1.43
C ASN A 58 -5.01 -9.80 2.71
N ASP A 59 -4.35 -9.77 3.87
CA ASP A 59 -4.98 -9.44 5.17
C ASP A 59 -5.13 -7.93 5.41
N GLY A 60 -4.47 -7.13 4.58
CA GLY A 60 -4.30 -5.70 4.79
C GLY A 60 -3.11 -5.37 5.69
N ILE A 61 -2.57 -4.16 5.48
CA ILE A 61 -1.47 -3.64 6.30
C ILE A 61 -2.06 -2.74 7.39
N PRO A 62 -1.79 -3.01 8.69
CA PRO A 62 -2.26 -2.17 9.77
C PRO A 62 -1.90 -0.69 9.55
N GLY A 63 -2.93 0.16 9.60
CA GLY A 63 -2.83 1.61 9.39
C GLY A 63 -2.84 2.08 7.93
N LEU A 64 -2.70 1.18 6.94
CA LEU A 64 -2.90 1.50 5.52
C LEU A 64 -4.38 1.38 5.15
N ASN A 65 -5.20 2.35 5.55
CA ASN A 65 -6.65 2.28 5.34
C ASN A 65 -7.10 2.47 3.89
N SER A 66 -6.22 3.00 3.02
CA SER A 66 -6.53 3.24 1.60
C SER A 66 -6.61 1.96 0.77
N ILE A 67 -6.02 0.86 1.25
CA ILE A 67 -6.11 -0.45 0.63
C ILE A 67 -6.38 -1.47 1.73
N LYS A 68 -7.63 -1.97 1.77
CA LYS A 68 -8.10 -2.82 2.87
C LYS A 68 -7.60 -4.25 2.76
N SER A 69 -7.70 -4.83 1.58
CA SER A 69 -7.32 -6.21 1.27
C SER A 69 -7.06 -6.33 -0.22
N PHE A 70 -6.13 -7.22 -0.58
CA PHE A 70 -5.89 -7.63 -1.96
C PHE A 70 -6.66 -8.88 -2.37
N ASP A 71 -7.26 -9.63 -1.44
CA ASP A 71 -8.08 -10.77 -1.82
C ASP A 71 -9.29 -10.92 -0.87
N PRO A 72 -10.49 -10.44 -1.27
CA PRO A 72 -10.78 -9.76 -2.54
C PRO A 72 -10.23 -8.32 -2.63
N PHE A 73 -9.72 -7.97 -3.81
CA PHE A 73 -9.40 -6.59 -4.17
C PHE A 73 -10.61 -5.89 -4.82
N TYR A 74 -10.90 -4.67 -4.38
CA TYR A 74 -12.07 -3.92 -4.82
C TYR A 74 -11.69 -2.67 -5.62
N LEU A 75 -12.34 -2.47 -6.76
CA LEU A 75 -12.22 -1.28 -7.58
C LEU A 75 -13.60 -0.69 -7.85
N ASN A 76 -13.75 0.61 -7.59
CA ASN A 76 -15.05 1.27 -7.76
C ASN A 76 -15.43 1.39 -9.25
N ARG A 77 -14.45 1.64 -10.11
CA ARG A 77 -14.71 1.84 -11.54
C ARG A 77 -13.47 1.55 -12.39
N ILE A 78 -13.69 0.92 -13.54
CA ILE A 78 -12.71 0.72 -14.60
C ILE A 78 -13.33 1.21 -15.90
N ARG A 79 -12.57 1.90 -16.75
CA ARG A 79 -13.03 2.35 -18.06
C ARG A 79 -12.03 1.96 -19.13
N ILE A 80 -12.52 1.24 -20.13
CA ILE A 80 -11.75 0.79 -21.29
C ILE A 80 -12.40 1.42 -22.52
N THR A 81 -11.62 2.14 -23.31
CA THR A 81 -12.08 2.70 -24.58
C THR A 81 -11.09 2.35 -25.68
N GLN A 82 -11.53 1.55 -26.64
CA GLN A 82 -10.80 1.21 -27.85
C GLN A 82 -11.53 1.83 -29.04
N GLY A 83 -10.93 2.80 -29.71
CA GLY A 83 -11.56 3.50 -30.84
C GLY A 83 -10.80 3.43 -32.16
N ASN A 84 -9.54 2.98 -32.14
CA ASN A 84 -8.58 3.20 -33.23
C ASN A 84 -8.41 1.97 -34.15
N SER A 85 -9.38 1.06 -34.15
CA SER A 85 -9.31 -0.19 -34.91
C SER A 85 -10.60 -0.42 -35.70
N ASN A 86 -10.46 -0.85 -36.96
CA ASN A 86 -11.60 -1.27 -37.79
C ASN A 86 -12.26 -2.55 -37.27
N ALA A 87 -11.48 -3.39 -36.57
CA ALA A 87 -11.90 -4.68 -36.04
C ALA A 87 -12.56 -4.55 -34.66
N ILE A 88 -12.13 -3.62 -33.81
CA ILE A 88 -12.70 -3.46 -32.47
C ILE A 88 -12.88 -1.98 -32.17
N ASN A 89 -14.12 -1.60 -31.87
CA ASN A 89 -14.45 -0.29 -31.34
C ASN A 89 -15.36 -0.48 -30.14
N LEU A 90 -14.85 -0.27 -28.93
CA LEU A 90 -15.55 -0.60 -27.69
C LEU A 90 -15.38 0.52 -26.66
N LYS A 91 -16.47 0.77 -25.94
CA LYS A 91 -16.49 1.47 -24.67
C LYS A 91 -17.06 0.52 -23.63
N VAL A 92 -16.23 0.16 -22.67
CA VAL A 92 -16.61 -0.69 -21.55
C VAL A 92 -16.37 0.09 -20.27
N GLU A 93 -17.39 0.14 -19.44
CA GLU A 93 -17.28 0.60 -18.06
C GLU A 93 -17.62 -0.56 -17.14
N LEU A 94 -16.74 -0.81 -16.16
CA LEU A 94 -17.01 -1.73 -15.06
C LEU A 94 -17.18 -0.94 -13.78
N ALA A 95 -18.11 -1.34 -12.93
CA ALA A 95 -18.35 -0.78 -11.61
C ALA A 95 -18.44 -1.90 -10.56
N ASN A 96 -18.22 -1.53 -9.29
CA ASN A 96 -18.30 -2.46 -8.15
C ASN A 96 -17.45 -3.73 -8.37
N VAL A 97 -16.27 -3.54 -8.96
CA VAL A 97 -15.41 -4.63 -9.39
C VAL A 97 -14.80 -5.28 -8.16
N LYS A 98 -14.94 -6.61 -8.09
CA LYS A 98 -14.32 -7.47 -7.10
C LYS A 98 -13.40 -8.44 -7.84
N ILE A 99 -12.14 -8.47 -7.42
CA ILE A 99 -11.11 -9.35 -7.97
C ILE A 99 -10.66 -10.30 -6.87
N ASN A 100 -10.61 -11.59 -7.18
CA ASN A 100 -10.10 -12.65 -6.32
C ASN A 100 -8.92 -13.35 -7.00
N GLY A 101 -8.06 -13.98 -6.20
CA GLY A 101 -6.92 -14.78 -6.68
C GLY A 101 -5.55 -14.16 -6.39
N PHE A 102 -5.47 -12.88 -6.06
CA PHE A 102 -4.22 -12.24 -5.64
C PHE A 102 -3.61 -12.91 -4.40
N GLY A 103 -4.43 -13.57 -3.57
CA GLY A 103 -4.01 -14.37 -2.43
C GLY A 103 -3.10 -15.54 -2.76
N HIS A 104 -3.09 -15.99 -4.01
CA HIS A 104 -2.28 -17.11 -4.51
C HIS A 104 -1.13 -16.63 -5.41
N THR A 105 -0.76 -15.35 -5.32
CA THR A 105 0.35 -14.80 -6.09
C THR A 105 1.66 -15.47 -5.70
N ASN A 106 2.39 -15.97 -6.70
CA ASN A 106 3.74 -16.51 -6.55
C ASN A 106 4.75 -15.56 -7.20
N VAL A 107 5.59 -14.92 -6.39
CA VAL A 107 6.66 -14.04 -6.86
C VAL A 107 7.81 -14.89 -7.39
N LEU A 108 8.05 -14.79 -8.69
CA LEU A 108 9.08 -15.57 -9.39
C LEU A 108 10.45 -14.88 -9.28
N GLU A 109 10.47 -13.55 -9.38
CA GLU A 109 11.71 -12.77 -9.38
C GLU A 109 11.45 -11.34 -8.93
N SER A 110 12.33 -10.78 -8.10
CA SER A 110 12.35 -9.34 -7.80
C SER A 110 13.78 -8.79 -7.87
N ILE A 111 14.00 -7.82 -8.77
CA ILE A 111 15.27 -7.14 -8.98
C ILE A 111 15.10 -5.66 -8.70
N VAL A 112 16.05 -5.07 -7.97
CA VAL A 112 16.16 -3.62 -7.80
C VAL A 112 17.42 -3.15 -8.53
N TYR A 113 17.28 -2.11 -9.35
CA TYR A 113 18.38 -1.52 -10.09
C TYR A 113 19.11 -0.50 -9.19
N PRO A 114 20.40 -0.70 -8.88
CA PRO A 114 21.13 0.16 -7.93
C PRO A 114 21.26 1.62 -8.36
N LYS A 115 21.16 1.89 -9.68
CA LYS A 115 21.37 3.22 -10.26
C LYS A 115 20.30 4.23 -9.84
N ASP A 116 19.04 3.80 -9.84
CA ASP A 116 17.88 4.67 -9.65
C ASP A 116 16.83 4.08 -8.72
N TYR A 117 17.09 2.91 -8.13
CA TYR A 117 16.18 2.16 -7.26
C TYR A 117 14.84 1.82 -7.93
N SER A 118 14.79 1.83 -9.27
CA SER A 118 13.71 1.21 -10.01
C SER A 118 13.75 -0.30 -9.78
N TRP A 119 12.62 -0.98 -9.98
CA TRP A 119 12.57 -2.43 -9.82
C TRP A 119 11.81 -3.12 -10.94
N LYS A 120 12.16 -4.38 -11.14
CA LYS A 120 11.42 -5.35 -11.94
C LYS A 120 10.92 -6.44 -11.01
N THR A 121 9.62 -6.73 -11.07
CA THR A 121 9.03 -7.86 -10.36
C THR A 121 8.31 -8.74 -11.36
N THR A 122 8.62 -10.03 -11.35
CA THR A 122 7.90 -11.06 -12.11
C THR A 122 7.13 -11.90 -11.12
N PHE A 123 5.82 -12.05 -11.33
CA PHE A 123 4.96 -12.86 -10.47
C PHE A 123 3.89 -13.57 -11.29
N MET A 124 3.33 -14.64 -10.72
CA MET A 124 2.35 -15.48 -11.37
C MET A 124 1.12 -15.66 -10.48
N LEU A 125 -0.07 -15.58 -11.06
CA LEU A 125 -1.33 -15.91 -10.43
C LEU A 125 -1.89 -17.17 -11.11
N PRO A 126 -2.12 -18.26 -10.35
CA PRO A 126 -2.69 -19.48 -10.93
C PRO A 126 -4.08 -19.25 -11.52
N GLU A 127 -4.90 -18.46 -10.83
CA GLU A 127 -6.26 -18.14 -11.22
C GLU A 127 -6.61 -16.73 -10.73
N MET A 128 -7.20 -15.91 -11.60
CA MET A 128 -7.75 -14.61 -11.24
C MET A 128 -9.21 -14.54 -11.67
N LYS A 129 -10.10 -14.24 -10.73
CA LYS A 129 -11.54 -14.09 -10.97
C LYS A 129 -11.94 -12.64 -10.77
N LEU A 130 -12.58 -12.06 -11.77
CA LEU A 130 -13.15 -10.72 -11.72
C LEU A 130 -14.66 -10.82 -11.90
N GLN A 131 -15.38 -10.15 -11.01
CA GLN A 131 -16.82 -9.94 -11.13
C GLN A 131 -17.18 -8.48 -10.91
N GLY A 132 -18.24 -8.00 -11.54
CA GLY A 132 -18.73 -6.64 -11.34
C GLY A 132 -19.89 -6.30 -12.26
N ASP A 133 -20.39 -5.08 -12.14
CA ASP A 133 -21.38 -4.54 -13.04
C ASP A 133 -20.69 -4.01 -14.29
N TYR A 134 -21.26 -4.23 -15.47
CA TYR A 134 -20.72 -3.71 -16.72
C TYR A 134 -21.75 -2.88 -17.48
N SER A 135 -21.24 -1.91 -18.24
CA SER A 135 -21.92 -1.26 -19.35
C SER A 135 -21.00 -1.32 -20.57
N LEU A 136 -21.49 -1.90 -21.65
CA LEU A 136 -20.72 -2.12 -22.86
C LEU A 136 -21.46 -1.57 -24.07
N PHE A 137 -20.74 -0.78 -24.86
CA PHE A 137 -21.24 -0.21 -26.10
C PHE A 137 -20.14 -0.24 -27.17
N GLY A 138 -20.48 -0.73 -28.37
CA GLY A 138 -19.58 -0.68 -29.51
C GLY A 138 -19.78 -1.85 -30.46
N ARG A 139 -18.69 -2.39 -30.99
CA ARG A 139 -18.70 -3.56 -31.86
C ARG A 139 -17.37 -4.32 -31.77
N ILE A 140 -17.47 -5.63 -31.95
CA ILE A 140 -16.35 -6.52 -32.23
C ILE A 140 -16.61 -7.10 -33.62
N LEU A 141 -15.68 -6.87 -34.54
CA LEU A 141 -15.80 -7.14 -35.96
C LEU A 141 -17.09 -6.51 -36.52
N LEU A 142 -18.03 -7.37 -36.93
CA LEU A 142 -19.33 -7.00 -37.48
C LEU A 142 -20.46 -7.12 -36.45
N ILE A 143 -20.15 -7.57 -35.22
CA ILE A 143 -21.15 -7.79 -34.17
C ILE A 143 -21.32 -6.48 -33.40
N PRO A 144 -22.45 -5.75 -33.56
CA PRO A 144 -22.75 -4.63 -32.70
C PRO A 144 -23.02 -5.15 -31.29
N LEU A 145 -22.49 -4.47 -30.29
CA LEU A 145 -22.64 -4.85 -28.89
C LEU A 145 -23.22 -3.68 -28.10
N ASN A 146 -24.29 -3.97 -27.39
CA ASN A 146 -24.91 -3.07 -26.45
C ASN A 146 -25.49 -3.92 -25.31
N GLY A 147 -25.03 -3.69 -24.10
CA GLY A 147 -25.43 -4.47 -22.95
C GLY A 147 -25.06 -3.79 -21.65
N HIS A 148 -25.86 -4.07 -20.62
CA HIS A 148 -25.61 -3.67 -19.25
C HIS A 148 -26.08 -4.81 -18.35
N GLY A 149 -25.27 -5.18 -17.37
CA GLY A 149 -25.55 -6.34 -16.54
C GLY A 149 -24.35 -6.68 -15.67
N GLU A 150 -24.20 -7.96 -15.36
CA GLU A 150 -23.07 -8.49 -14.60
C GLU A 150 -22.06 -9.14 -15.54
N VAL A 151 -20.79 -8.94 -15.24
CA VAL A 151 -19.68 -9.60 -15.93
C VAL A 151 -18.97 -10.54 -14.98
N PHE A 152 -18.57 -11.70 -15.50
CA PHE A 152 -17.62 -12.60 -14.89
C PHE A 152 -16.45 -12.83 -15.85
N LEU A 153 -15.23 -12.75 -15.34
CA LEU A 153 -13.99 -13.07 -16.06
C LEU A 153 -13.13 -13.98 -15.19
N GLU A 154 -12.54 -14.98 -15.80
CA GLU A 154 -11.62 -15.91 -15.14
C GLU A 154 -10.39 -16.08 -16.04
N ALA A 155 -9.24 -15.63 -15.56
CA ALA A 155 -7.95 -15.79 -16.24
C ALA A 155 -7.13 -16.89 -15.56
N GLU A 156 -6.53 -17.76 -16.36
CA GLU A 156 -5.76 -18.92 -15.90
C GLU A 156 -4.26 -18.70 -16.16
N ASN A 157 -3.43 -19.04 -15.18
CA ASN A 157 -1.95 -18.94 -15.19
C ASN A 157 -1.44 -17.60 -15.71
N MET A 158 -1.86 -16.51 -15.08
CA MET A 158 -1.42 -15.17 -15.44
C MET A 158 0.01 -14.92 -14.93
N THR A 159 0.97 -14.77 -15.84
CA THR A 159 2.31 -14.28 -15.50
C THR A 159 2.41 -12.80 -15.82
N VAL A 160 2.86 -12.00 -14.85
CA VAL A 160 2.99 -10.55 -14.96
C VAL A 160 4.45 -10.15 -14.77
N ILE A 161 4.96 -9.31 -15.66
CA ILE A 161 6.24 -8.64 -15.54
C ILE A 161 5.96 -7.15 -15.33
N MET A 162 6.32 -6.65 -14.16
CA MET A 162 6.09 -5.27 -13.76
C MET A 162 7.42 -4.52 -13.63
N HIS A 163 7.55 -3.40 -14.33
CA HIS A 163 8.67 -2.48 -14.23
C HIS A 163 8.22 -1.17 -13.59
N SER A 164 8.78 -0.84 -12.43
CA SER A 164 8.43 0.37 -11.68
C SER A 164 9.60 1.35 -11.65
N LYS A 165 9.37 2.60 -12.07
CA LYS A 165 10.34 3.70 -11.93
C LYS A 165 10.09 4.46 -10.64
N THR A 166 11.14 4.73 -9.91
CA THR A 166 11.03 5.33 -8.58
C THR A 166 11.93 6.56 -8.44
N ARG A 167 11.66 7.34 -7.40
CA ARG A 167 12.59 8.30 -6.83
C ARG A 167 12.53 8.18 -5.33
N LEU A 168 13.67 8.25 -4.66
CA LEU A 168 13.69 8.29 -3.21
C LEU A 168 13.38 9.70 -2.70
N TYR A 169 12.67 9.78 -1.58
CA TYR A 169 12.46 11.04 -0.89
C TYR A 169 12.44 10.82 0.63
N GLU A 170 12.81 11.87 1.37
CA GLU A 170 12.88 11.85 2.83
C GLU A 170 11.62 12.46 3.44
N LYS A 171 11.06 11.80 4.45
CA LYS A 171 9.92 12.31 5.23
C LYS A 171 9.99 11.80 6.66
N GLY A 172 10.06 12.71 7.63
CA GLY A 172 10.03 12.34 9.05
C GLY A 172 11.23 11.50 9.52
N GLY A 173 12.38 11.60 8.84
CA GLY A 173 13.59 10.81 9.14
C GLY A 173 13.63 9.43 8.49
N PHE A 174 12.68 9.14 7.59
CA PHE A 174 12.62 7.90 6.82
C PHE A 174 12.69 8.20 5.32
N THR A 175 13.35 7.30 4.60
CA THR A 175 13.38 7.30 3.14
C THR A 175 12.19 6.50 2.61
N PHE A 176 11.49 7.01 1.60
CA PHE A 176 10.36 6.34 0.94
C PHE A 176 10.58 6.25 -0.57
N TYR A 177 9.95 5.27 -1.22
CA TYR A 177 9.83 5.29 -2.68
C TYR A 177 8.67 6.18 -3.09
N ASN A 178 8.94 7.11 -3.99
CA ASN A 178 7.95 7.73 -4.84
C ASN A 178 7.91 6.97 -6.17
N VAL A 179 6.90 6.12 -6.35
CA VAL A 179 6.69 5.39 -7.62
C VAL A 179 6.10 6.34 -8.65
N THR A 180 6.86 6.62 -9.69
CA THR A 180 6.53 7.64 -10.69
C THR A 180 5.93 7.07 -11.96
N ASN A 181 6.23 5.81 -12.28
CA ASN A 181 5.74 5.12 -13.46
C ASN A 181 5.70 3.62 -13.21
N CYS A 182 4.72 2.93 -13.78
CA CYS A 182 4.56 1.48 -13.77
C CYS A 182 4.32 1.03 -15.21
N ARG A 183 5.11 0.06 -15.67
CA ARG A 183 4.92 -0.60 -16.97
C ARG A 183 4.68 -2.08 -16.74
N VAL A 184 3.76 -2.63 -17.50
CA VAL A 184 3.32 -4.02 -17.31
C VAL A 184 3.37 -4.75 -18.65
N ASP A 185 3.82 -5.99 -18.58
CA ASP A 185 3.61 -6.98 -19.61
C ASP A 185 2.98 -8.21 -18.95
N PHE A 186 2.04 -8.87 -19.60
CA PHE A 186 1.41 -10.04 -19.03
C PHE A 186 1.08 -11.10 -20.08
N LYS A 187 1.05 -12.34 -19.63
CA LYS A 187 0.60 -13.50 -20.41
C LYS A 187 -0.41 -14.27 -19.59
N ILE A 188 -1.45 -14.75 -20.25
CA ILE A 188 -2.43 -15.69 -19.69
C ILE A 188 -2.50 -16.94 -20.57
N ASP A 189 -2.76 -18.08 -19.94
CA ASP A 189 -2.89 -19.35 -20.67
C ASP A 189 -4.35 -19.67 -21.02
N GLY A 190 -5.30 -19.10 -20.27
CA GLY A 190 -6.75 -19.23 -20.50
C GLY A 190 -7.50 -17.96 -20.09
N LEU A 191 -8.63 -17.69 -20.76
CA LEU A 191 -9.59 -16.67 -20.37
C LEU A 191 -11.00 -17.18 -20.63
N LYS A 192 -11.82 -17.18 -19.59
CA LYS A 192 -13.27 -17.39 -19.68
C LYS A 192 -13.98 -16.10 -19.35
N SER A 193 -15.09 -15.84 -20.03
CA SER A 193 -15.90 -14.66 -19.82
C SER A 193 -17.39 -14.96 -19.93
N TYR A 194 -18.18 -14.25 -19.15
CA TYR A 194 -19.62 -14.24 -19.27
C TYR A 194 -20.16 -12.83 -19.02
N PHE A 195 -21.00 -12.36 -19.92
CA PHE A 195 -21.70 -11.08 -19.84
C PHE A 195 -23.20 -11.37 -19.86
N SER A 196 -23.90 -11.06 -18.78
CA SER A 196 -25.35 -11.23 -18.68
C SER A 196 -26.08 -10.07 -19.36
N ASN A 197 -27.33 -10.31 -19.79
CA ASN A 197 -28.21 -9.28 -20.34
C ASN A 197 -27.63 -8.54 -21.57
N LEU A 198 -26.83 -9.24 -22.38
CA LEU A 198 -26.46 -8.74 -23.70
C LEU A 198 -27.72 -8.64 -24.57
N PHE A 199 -27.80 -7.61 -25.42
CA PHE A 199 -28.94 -7.42 -26.33
C PHE A 199 -30.30 -7.35 -25.62
N ASN A 200 -30.33 -6.74 -24.43
CA ASN A 200 -31.52 -6.65 -23.57
C ASN A 200 -32.12 -8.03 -23.23
N GLY A 201 -31.25 -9.03 -23.00
CA GLY A 201 -31.65 -10.35 -22.52
C GLY A 201 -32.14 -11.31 -23.61
N ASN A 202 -31.88 -11.01 -24.89
CA ASN A 202 -32.12 -11.99 -25.96
C ASN A 202 -31.18 -13.18 -25.77
N LYS A 203 -31.70 -14.28 -25.21
CA LYS A 203 -30.89 -15.40 -24.75
C LYS A 203 -30.10 -16.08 -25.88
N GLN A 204 -30.70 -16.22 -27.05
CA GLN A 204 -30.02 -16.83 -28.21
C GLN A 204 -28.81 -15.99 -28.65
N LEU A 205 -28.96 -14.67 -28.74
CA LEU A 205 -27.87 -13.77 -29.12
C LEU A 205 -26.83 -13.65 -28.00
N GLU A 206 -27.25 -13.61 -26.74
CA GLU A 206 -26.37 -13.60 -25.57
C GLU A 206 -25.49 -14.85 -25.54
N ASP A 207 -26.08 -16.05 -25.63
CA ASP A 207 -25.35 -17.32 -25.58
C ASP A 207 -24.39 -17.45 -26.76
N SER A 208 -24.84 -17.12 -27.97
CA SER A 208 -23.97 -17.15 -29.17
C SER A 208 -22.79 -16.18 -29.04
N THR A 209 -23.02 -14.99 -28.48
CA THR A 209 -21.99 -13.96 -28.32
C THR A 209 -20.99 -14.32 -27.22
N ASN A 210 -21.46 -14.79 -26.07
CA ASN A 210 -20.58 -15.30 -25.01
C ASN A 210 -19.77 -16.51 -25.51
N LYS A 211 -20.38 -17.41 -26.29
CA LYS A 211 -19.65 -18.51 -26.93
C LYS A 211 -18.55 -17.97 -27.85
N PHE A 212 -18.87 -16.98 -28.69
CA PHE A 212 -17.88 -16.33 -29.55
C PHE A 212 -16.71 -15.72 -28.74
N PHE A 213 -16.99 -15.04 -27.63
CA PHE A 213 -15.94 -14.48 -26.77
C PHE A 213 -15.02 -15.56 -26.19
N ASN A 214 -15.60 -16.66 -25.69
CA ASN A 214 -14.83 -17.76 -25.12
C ASN A 214 -14.05 -18.55 -26.18
N ASP A 215 -14.64 -18.81 -27.36
CA ASP A 215 -13.94 -19.51 -28.44
C ASP A 215 -12.77 -18.70 -29.01
N ASN A 216 -12.87 -17.36 -28.97
CA ASN A 216 -11.92 -16.44 -29.62
C ASN A 216 -11.13 -15.58 -28.61
N TRP A 217 -11.06 -16.00 -27.35
CA TRP A 217 -10.55 -15.16 -26.27
C TRP A 217 -9.13 -14.64 -26.51
N ARG A 218 -8.23 -15.45 -27.12
CA ARG A 218 -6.85 -15.04 -27.44
C ARG A 218 -6.82 -13.86 -28.40
N MET A 219 -7.54 -14.00 -29.51
CA MET A 219 -7.64 -12.96 -30.53
C MET A 219 -8.24 -11.66 -29.97
N LEU A 220 -9.24 -11.77 -29.10
CA LEU A 220 -9.84 -10.61 -28.44
C LEU A 220 -8.90 -9.96 -27.42
N ALA A 221 -8.20 -10.76 -26.62
CA ALA A 221 -7.20 -10.29 -25.66
C ALA A 221 -6.05 -9.57 -26.37
N ASP A 222 -5.52 -10.13 -27.46
CA ASP A 222 -4.45 -9.52 -28.27
C ASP A 222 -4.89 -8.18 -28.88
N ALA A 223 -6.12 -8.13 -29.41
CA ALA A 223 -6.65 -6.92 -30.02
C ALA A 223 -6.95 -5.81 -29.00
N LEU A 224 -7.17 -6.16 -27.73
CA LEU A 224 -7.38 -5.24 -26.61
C LEU A 224 -6.13 -5.04 -25.74
N TYR A 225 -5.01 -5.71 -26.07
CA TYR A 225 -3.85 -5.83 -25.18
C TYR A 225 -3.36 -4.47 -24.69
N THR A 226 -3.11 -3.54 -25.63
CA THR A 226 -2.60 -2.20 -25.30
C THR A 226 -3.47 -1.45 -24.30
N VAL A 227 -4.80 -1.45 -24.49
CA VAL A 227 -5.71 -0.69 -23.62
C VAL A 227 -5.90 -1.39 -22.27
N ILE A 228 -5.90 -2.72 -22.24
CA ILE A 228 -5.94 -3.51 -21.01
C ILE A 228 -4.66 -3.27 -20.20
N THR A 229 -3.49 -3.36 -20.83
CA THR A 229 -2.20 -3.11 -20.20
C THR A 229 -2.13 -1.70 -19.62
N GLN A 230 -2.53 -0.66 -20.37
CA GLN A 230 -2.57 0.72 -19.85
C GLN A 230 -3.49 0.85 -18.63
N THR A 231 -4.64 0.19 -18.65
CA THR A 231 -5.58 0.19 -17.53
C THR A 231 -4.96 -0.47 -16.29
N ILE A 232 -4.28 -1.60 -16.46
CA ILE A 232 -3.57 -2.30 -15.37
C ILE A 232 -2.41 -1.44 -14.84
N GLU A 233 -1.64 -0.80 -15.72
CA GLU A 233 -0.55 0.12 -15.36
C GLU A 233 -1.03 1.25 -14.45
N ASP A 234 -2.15 1.89 -14.80
CA ASP A 234 -2.73 2.99 -14.03
C ASP A 234 -3.21 2.52 -12.64
N ILE A 235 -3.89 1.37 -12.58
CA ILE A 235 -4.36 0.77 -11.32
C ILE A 235 -3.16 0.42 -10.43
N LEU A 236 -2.17 -0.28 -10.96
CA LEU A 236 -0.97 -0.67 -10.21
C LEU A 236 -0.17 0.55 -9.77
N LEU A 237 -0.04 1.59 -10.60
CA LEU A 237 0.66 2.81 -10.21
C LEU A 237 0.01 3.49 -8.99
N ASP A 238 -1.32 3.59 -8.96
CA ASP A 238 -2.05 4.15 -7.82
C ASP A 238 -1.87 3.29 -6.56
N VAL A 239 -1.97 1.97 -6.69
CA VAL A 239 -1.76 1.01 -5.62
C VAL A 239 -0.34 1.10 -5.04
N LEU A 240 0.68 1.05 -5.90
CA LEU A 240 2.09 1.12 -5.51
C LEU A 240 2.42 2.45 -4.82
N LYS A 241 1.87 3.57 -5.30
CA LYS A 241 2.03 4.87 -4.62
C LYS A 241 1.46 4.84 -3.21
N LYS A 242 0.26 4.30 -3.01
CA LYS A 242 -0.37 4.19 -1.69
C LYS A 242 0.47 3.33 -0.73
N ILE A 243 0.95 2.19 -1.20
CA ILE A 243 1.77 1.26 -0.40
C ILE A 243 3.11 1.91 -0.04
N PHE A 244 3.87 2.38 -1.03
CA PHE A 244 5.25 2.82 -0.80
C PHE A 244 5.40 4.27 -0.29
N HIS A 245 4.31 5.05 -0.26
CA HIS A 245 4.25 6.27 0.56
C HIS A 245 3.96 6.00 2.03
N TYR A 246 3.49 4.78 2.36
CA TYR A 246 3.22 4.37 3.73
C TYR A 246 4.36 3.54 4.32
N ILE A 247 4.98 2.68 3.51
CA ILE A 247 6.07 1.81 3.91
C ILE A 247 7.42 2.46 3.57
N PRO A 248 8.29 2.71 4.57
CA PRO A 248 9.63 3.20 4.34
C PRO A 248 10.48 2.25 3.49
N ALA A 249 11.24 2.80 2.55
CA ALA A 249 12.17 2.06 1.68
C ALA A 249 13.27 1.36 2.47
N ASN A 250 13.71 1.97 3.59
CA ASN A 250 14.74 1.39 4.45
C ASN A 250 14.29 0.14 5.22
N PHE A 251 13.00 -0.25 5.16
CA PHE A 251 12.54 -1.53 5.68
C PHE A 251 12.75 -2.67 4.68
N SER A 252 12.75 -2.38 3.38
CA SER A 252 12.99 -3.38 2.34
C SER A 252 14.43 -3.38 1.84
N LEU A 253 15.11 -2.23 1.82
CA LEU A 253 16.48 -2.10 1.34
C LEU A 253 17.39 -1.42 2.35
N THR A 254 18.52 -2.06 2.64
CA THR A 254 19.66 -1.32 3.22
C THR A 254 20.32 -0.51 2.11
N ILE A 255 19.94 0.75 2.01
CA ILE A 255 20.61 1.72 1.15
C ILE A 255 21.92 2.07 1.84
N TYR A 256 23.07 1.74 1.26
CA TYR A 256 24.34 2.25 1.79
C TYR A 256 24.35 3.77 1.60
N GLN A 257 23.81 4.51 2.57
CA GLN A 257 24.14 5.91 2.71
C GLN A 257 25.54 5.94 3.34
N PRO A 258 26.57 6.55 2.71
CA PRO A 258 27.77 6.89 3.46
C PRO A 258 27.29 7.69 4.66
N GLN A 259 27.57 7.21 5.88
CA GLN A 259 26.93 7.70 7.09
C GLN A 259 26.84 9.22 7.09
N SER A 260 25.66 9.76 6.78
CA SER A 260 25.33 11.11 7.17
C SER A 260 25.20 10.99 8.67
N ASN A 261 26.26 11.41 9.37
CA ASN A 261 26.37 11.39 10.81
C ASN A 261 25.05 11.88 11.43
N TYR A 262 24.24 10.96 11.96
CA TYR A 262 23.09 11.30 12.80
C TYR A 262 23.53 12.16 14.01
N THR A 263 24.82 12.09 14.37
CA THR A 263 25.50 12.97 15.32
C THR A 263 25.78 14.40 14.82
N ALA A 264 25.85 14.65 13.51
CA ALA A 264 26.12 15.97 12.94
C ALA A 264 24.86 16.85 12.82
N VAL A 265 23.68 16.26 12.54
CA VAL A 265 22.40 16.99 12.52
C VAL A 265 22.02 17.48 13.93
N VAL A 266 22.37 16.71 14.97
CA VAL A 266 22.21 17.13 16.38
C VAL A 266 23.22 18.23 16.76
N LYS A 267 24.43 18.24 16.19
CA LYS A 267 25.44 19.28 16.43
C LYS A 267 25.16 20.60 15.70
N ALA A 268 24.62 20.56 14.48
CA ALA A 268 24.39 21.76 13.67
C ALA A 268 23.22 22.64 14.19
N ARG A 269 22.22 22.05 14.88
CA ARG A 269 21.17 22.82 15.57
C ARG A 269 21.61 23.43 16.90
N GLY A 270 22.80 23.10 17.40
CA GLY A 270 23.33 23.60 18.66
C GLY A 270 24.06 24.95 18.60
N GLN A 271 24.18 25.60 17.43
CA GLN A 271 25.03 26.79 17.28
C GLN A 271 24.40 28.05 16.66
N ARG A 272 23.10 28.07 16.36
CA ARG A 272 22.43 29.33 15.96
C ARG A 272 21.05 29.44 16.59
N GLN A 273 21.02 29.98 17.80
CA GLN A 273 20.07 30.97 18.31
C GLN A 273 20.20 31.00 19.84
N GLY A 274 20.95 32.00 20.33
CA GLY A 274 20.80 32.43 21.72
C GLY A 274 19.39 33.01 21.88
N GLY A 275 18.67 32.51 22.90
CA GLY A 275 17.36 33.03 23.27
C GLY A 275 16.18 32.06 23.15
N LEU A 276 16.31 30.81 23.63
CA LEU A 276 15.15 29.94 23.96
C LEU A 276 15.57 28.66 24.74
N ILE A 277 16.47 28.80 25.73
CA ILE A 277 17.01 27.66 26.50
C ILE A 277 16.12 27.22 27.68
N GLU A 278 14.99 27.87 27.96
CA GLU A 278 14.17 27.51 29.14
C GLU A 278 13.14 26.37 28.98
N LEU A 279 13.02 25.71 27.83
CA LEU A 279 12.07 24.58 27.68
C LEU A 279 12.72 23.21 27.51
N ILE A 280 14.03 23.13 27.30
CA ILE A 280 14.74 21.85 27.14
C ILE A 280 15.38 21.38 28.47
N PHE A 281 15.61 22.29 29.42
CA PHE A 281 16.13 21.93 30.75
C PHE A 281 15.10 21.27 31.67
N VAL A 282 13.81 21.44 31.42
CA VAL A 282 12.75 20.80 32.21
C VAL A 282 12.64 19.29 31.93
N SER A 283 13.11 18.80 30.78
CA SER A 283 13.04 17.37 30.44
C SER A 283 14.19 16.53 31.02
N LYS A 284 15.32 17.16 31.38
CA LYS A 284 16.47 16.46 32.01
C LYS A 284 16.53 16.58 33.53
N ILE A 285 15.73 17.43 34.16
CA ILE A 285 15.69 17.63 35.62
C ILE A 285 14.36 17.16 36.26
N PHE A 286 13.42 16.60 35.49
CA PHE A 286 12.33 15.79 36.10
C PHE A 286 12.88 14.43 36.54
N ASN A 287 13.46 14.53 37.73
CA ASN A 287 14.33 13.61 38.39
C ASN A 287 13.64 12.27 38.66
N ILE A 288 14.43 11.20 38.56
CA ILE A 288 14.14 9.81 38.95
C ILE A 288 13.57 9.70 40.39
N ALA A 289 13.69 10.77 41.19
CA ALA A 289 13.09 10.91 42.51
C ALA A 289 11.55 10.89 42.54
N TYR A 290 10.83 11.35 41.50
CA TYR A 290 9.36 11.37 41.51
C TYR A 290 8.71 10.05 41.07
N LEU A 291 9.43 9.21 40.31
CA LEU A 291 8.96 7.90 39.86
C LEU A 291 8.86 6.87 41.01
N ASN A 292 9.68 7.03 42.06
CA ASN A 292 9.63 6.19 43.25
C ASN A 292 8.43 6.48 44.17
N LEU A 293 7.71 7.59 43.96
CA LEU A 293 6.57 8.02 44.78
C LEU A 293 5.20 7.59 44.20
N LEU A 294 5.16 7.08 42.96
CA LEU A 294 3.89 6.82 42.24
C LEU A 294 3.73 5.39 41.70
N MET A 295 4.71 4.49 41.88
CA MET A 295 4.62 3.10 41.42
C MET A 295 4.83 2.08 42.55
N PRO A 296 3.99 1.02 42.64
CA PRO A 296 4.28 -0.13 43.49
C PRO A 296 5.55 -0.84 43.01
N LYS A 297 6.43 -1.23 43.94
CA LYS A 297 7.74 -1.87 43.66
C LYS A 297 7.64 -3.14 42.78
N SER A 298 6.48 -3.78 42.69
CA SER A 298 6.23 -4.96 41.87
C SER A 298 6.18 -4.71 40.36
N MET A 299 6.04 -3.45 39.89
CA MET A 299 6.02 -3.11 38.46
C MET A 299 7.38 -2.69 37.89
N LEU A 300 8.37 -2.41 38.75
CA LEU A 300 9.70 -1.95 38.34
C LEU A 300 10.67 -3.11 38.02
N SER A 301 10.33 -4.35 38.35
CA SER A 301 11.23 -5.51 38.23
C SER A 301 11.32 -6.13 36.83
N GLY A 302 10.65 -5.55 35.82
CA GLY A 302 10.57 -6.13 34.47
C GLY A 302 10.93 -5.22 33.29
N LEU A 303 11.32 -3.96 33.54
CA LEU A 303 11.61 -2.99 32.48
C LEU A 303 13.11 -2.73 32.37
N SER A 304 13.71 -3.07 31.23
CA SER A 304 15.09 -2.68 30.93
C SER A 304 15.18 -1.16 30.69
N SER A 305 16.36 -0.59 30.99
CA SER A 305 16.65 0.85 30.96
C SER A 305 16.41 1.53 29.61
N THR A 306 16.22 0.76 28.54
CA THR A 306 15.96 1.25 27.18
C THR A 306 14.49 1.56 26.89
N HIS A 307 13.54 1.07 27.71
CA HIS A 307 12.09 1.23 27.46
C HIS A 307 11.39 2.26 28.36
N MET A 308 12.07 2.79 29.38
CA MET A 308 11.48 3.76 30.33
C MET A 308 11.03 5.11 29.72
N PRO A 309 11.72 5.74 28.75
CA PRO A 309 11.32 7.08 28.32
C PRO A 309 10.05 7.10 27.45
N ALA A 310 9.83 6.11 26.59
CA ALA A 310 8.66 6.06 25.72
C ALA A 310 7.36 5.72 26.49
N ALA A 311 7.43 4.75 27.40
CA ALA A 311 6.30 4.37 28.26
C ALA A 311 5.89 5.52 29.20
N ALA A 312 6.87 6.27 29.72
CA ALA A 312 6.61 7.44 30.57
C ALA A 312 5.94 8.60 29.82
N ILE A 313 6.31 8.84 28.55
CA ILE A 313 5.71 9.89 27.72
C ILE A 313 4.25 9.57 27.38
N ILE A 314 3.96 8.31 27.02
CA ILE A 314 2.59 7.85 26.70
C ILE A 314 1.71 7.94 27.96
N TYR A 315 2.19 7.43 29.11
CA TYR A 315 1.42 7.47 30.35
C TYR A 315 1.17 8.91 30.84
N SER A 316 2.16 9.79 30.72
CA SER A 316 2.03 11.22 31.08
C SER A 316 1.02 11.94 30.18
N ALA A 317 1.03 11.67 28.87
CA ALA A 317 0.08 12.25 27.92
C ALA A 317 -1.35 11.75 28.13
N THR A 318 -1.51 10.47 28.46
CA THR A 318 -2.82 9.89 28.83
C THR A 318 -3.33 10.51 30.12
N VAL A 319 -2.51 10.63 31.16
CA VAL A 319 -2.92 11.22 32.46
C VAL A 319 -3.26 12.72 32.32
N LEU A 320 -2.52 13.48 31.51
CA LEU A 320 -2.80 14.90 31.25
C LEU A 320 -4.11 15.11 30.46
N CYS A 321 -4.43 14.25 29.49
CA CYS A 321 -5.69 14.33 28.75
C CYS A 321 -6.88 13.76 29.55
N ASN A 322 -6.68 12.77 30.41
CA ASN A 322 -7.77 12.10 31.14
C ASN A 322 -8.17 12.82 32.44
N LYS A 323 -7.28 13.63 33.04
CA LYS A 323 -7.62 14.43 34.24
C LYS A 323 -8.75 15.44 34.02
N ASN A 324 -9.03 15.85 32.78
CA ASN A 324 -10.14 16.75 32.46
C ASN A 324 -11.47 16.04 32.09
N GLN A 325 -11.49 14.72 31.90
CA GLN A 325 -12.77 13.99 31.79
C GLN A 325 -13.39 13.70 33.16
N LEU A 326 -12.58 13.57 34.21
CA LEU A 326 -13.06 13.39 35.58
C LEU A 326 -13.51 14.72 36.23
N HIS A 327 -12.82 15.84 35.98
CA HIS A 327 -13.26 17.13 36.55
C HIS A 327 -14.51 17.74 35.88
N ARG A 328 -14.84 17.38 34.63
CA ARG A 328 -16.12 17.81 34.01
C ARG A 328 -17.32 16.92 34.33
N LYS A 329 -17.10 15.70 34.87
CA LYS A 329 -18.20 14.81 35.29
C LYS A 329 -18.67 15.05 36.74
N TYR A 330 -17.93 15.82 37.53
CA TYR A 330 -18.23 16.13 38.94
C TYR A 330 -18.43 17.63 39.23
N ALA A 331 -18.63 18.47 38.20
CA ALA A 331 -18.95 19.90 38.37
C ALA A 331 -20.45 20.23 38.23
N HIS A 332 -21.31 19.21 38.24
CA HIS A 332 -22.75 19.35 38.46
C HIS A 332 -23.17 18.42 39.59
N HIS A 333 -22.86 18.83 40.82
CA HIS A 333 -23.65 18.54 42.01
C HIS A 333 -23.47 19.66 43.02
#